data_AF-A0A536YBA1-F1
#
_entry.id   AF-A0A536YBA1-F1
#
_cell.length_a   1.000
_cell.length_b   1.000
_cell.length_c   1.000
_cell.angle_alpha   90.00
_cell.angle_beta   90.00
_cell.angle_gamma   90.00
#
_symmetry.space_group_name_H-M   'P 1'
#
loop_
_entity.id
_entity.type
_entity.pdbx_description
1 polymer ?
#
loop_
_entity_poly.entity_id
_entity_poly.type
_entity_poly.pdbx_seq_one_letter_code
_entity_poly.pdbx_strand_id
1 'polypeptide(L)'
;MRTRHIHVHSMRLATGEEALIARVVAPDGRMGYGFSFRLDATEARHMAEWGAGVRGERPPYESQLDHPWERAWLAEEDIEWQIEAAFAKIRWSPE
;
A
#
# COMPACT_ATOMS: atom_id res chain seq x y z
N MET A 1 -7.97 16.93 -2.15
CA MET A 1 -7.40 16.75 -3.52
C MET A 1 -8.05 15.53 -4.16
N ARG A 2 -8.21 15.48 -5.49
CA ARG A 2 -8.67 14.25 -6.19
C ARG A 2 -7.46 13.41 -6.58
N THR A 3 -7.59 12.08 -6.62
CA THR A 3 -6.57 11.17 -7.16
C THR A 3 -6.59 11.19 -8.69
N ARG A 4 -5.43 10.97 -9.33
CA ARG A 4 -5.32 10.84 -10.79
C ARG A 4 -5.52 9.38 -11.21
N HIS A 5 -4.83 8.47 -10.53
CA HIS A 5 -4.95 7.02 -10.76
C HIS A 5 -4.87 6.27 -9.43
N ILE A 6 -5.65 5.19 -9.33
CA ILE A 6 -5.60 4.22 -8.23
C ILE A 6 -5.60 2.83 -8.83
N HIS A 7 -4.56 2.05 -8.54
CA HIS A 7 -4.50 0.64 -8.90
C HIS A 7 -4.34 -0.21 -7.66
N VAL A 8 -5.03 -1.35 -7.63
CA VAL A 8 -4.90 -2.36 -6.57
C VAL A 8 -4.57 -3.69 -7.24
N HIS A 9 -3.50 -4.34 -6.79
CA HIS A 9 -3.12 -5.67 -7.22
C HIS A 9 -3.21 -6.63 -6.04
N SER A 10 -3.60 -7.87 -6.32
CA SER A 10 -3.33 -8.95 -5.39
C SER A 10 -1.91 -9.49 -5.62
N MET A 11 -1.21 -9.78 -4.53
CA MET A 11 0.15 -10.29 -4.52
C MET A 11 0.28 -11.38 -3.46
N ARG A 12 0.94 -12.50 -3.80
CA ARG A 12 1.28 -13.53 -2.82
C ARG A 12 2.62 -13.20 -2.17
N LEU A 13 2.67 -13.29 -0.84
CA LEU A 13 3.87 -13.13 -0.02
C LEU A 13 4.76 -14.37 -0.09
N ALA A 14 6.02 -14.22 0.32
CA ALA A 14 6.95 -15.35 0.44
C ALA A 14 6.46 -16.44 1.41
N THR A 15 5.69 -16.05 2.42
CA THR A 15 5.07 -16.94 3.42
C THR A 15 3.85 -17.69 2.88
N GLY A 16 3.30 -17.27 1.74
CA GLY A 16 2.19 -17.92 1.03
C GLY A 16 0.83 -17.22 1.20
N GLU A 17 0.71 -16.31 2.17
CA GLU A 17 -0.43 -15.43 2.36
C GLU A 17 -0.58 -14.44 1.19
N GLU A 18 -1.76 -13.82 1.11
CA GLU A 18 -2.11 -12.88 0.06
C GLU A 18 -2.23 -11.47 0.65
N ALA A 19 -1.78 -10.49 -0.13
CA ALA A 19 -1.86 -9.08 0.21
C ALA A 19 -2.43 -8.30 -0.97
N LEU A 20 -3.34 -7.37 -0.68
CA LEU A 20 -3.71 -6.35 -1.65
C LEU A 20 -2.75 -5.18 -1.56
N ILE A 21 -2.13 -4.81 -2.68
CA ILE A 21 -1.20 -3.70 -2.78
C ILE A 21 -1.81 -2.61 -3.63
N ALA A 22 -1.98 -1.43 -3.05
CA ALA A 22 -2.47 -0.26 -3.75
C ALA A 22 -1.33 0.68 -4.12
N ARG A 23 -1.45 1.32 -5.29
CA ARG A 23 -0.68 2.51 -5.67
C ARG A 23 -1.64 3.63 -6.02
N VAL A 24 -1.40 4.79 -5.45
CA VAL A 24 -2.10 6.04 -5.76
C VAL A 24 -1.12 7.02 -6.37
N VAL A 25 -1.52 7.66 -7.47
CA VAL A 25 -0.81 8.81 -8.05
C VAL A 25 -1.70 10.04 -7.93
N ALA A 26 -1.19 11.06 -7.26
CA ALA A 26 -1.84 12.35 -7.12
C ALA A 26 -1.71 13.19 -8.41
N PRO A 27 -2.53 14.24 -8.60
CA PRO A 27 -2.49 15.06 -9.82
C PRO A 27 -1.16 15.79 -10.03
N ASP A 28 -0.42 16.05 -8.95
CA ASP A 28 0.91 16.67 -8.96
C ASP A 28 2.05 15.66 -9.15
N GLY A 29 1.74 14.39 -9.41
CA GLY A 29 2.71 13.31 -9.63
C GLY A 29 3.23 12.65 -8.37
N ARG A 30 2.85 13.12 -7.17
CA ARG A 30 3.18 12.41 -5.93
C ARG A 30 2.55 11.03 -5.92
N MET A 31 3.26 10.07 -5.35
CA MET A 31 2.86 8.68 -5.34
C MET A 31 2.88 8.13 -3.92
N GLY A 32 1.93 7.26 -3.63
CA GLY A 32 1.87 6.52 -2.38
C GLY A 32 1.53 5.06 -2.62
N TYR A 33 1.98 4.22 -1.69
CA TYR A 33 1.70 2.79 -1.66
C TYR A 33 0.97 2.43 -0.37
N GLY A 34 0.19 1.37 -0.43
CA GLY A 34 -0.51 0.83 0.73
C GLY A 34 -0.73 -0.67 0.54
N PHE A 35 -0.94 -1.36 1.65
CA PHE A 35 -1.16 -2.80 1.66
C PHE A 35 -2.41 -3.16 2.48
N SER A 36 -2.94 -4.36 2.31
CA SER A 36 -3.93 -4.95 3.21
C SER A 36 -3.78 -6.48 3.22
N PHE A 37 -3.65 -7.04 4.42
CA PHE A 37 -3.68 -8.50 4.63
C PHE A 37 -5.09 -9.01 4.97
N ARG A 38 -6.04 -8.11 5.26
CA ARG A 38 -7.48 -8.42 5.39
C ARG A 38 -8.17 -8.62 4.04
N LEU A 39 -7.44 -8.39 2.94
CA LEU A 39 -7.96 -8.33 1.58
C LEU A 39 -9.04 -7.26 1.39
N ASP A 40 -8.95 -6.17 2.15
CA ASP A 40 -9.79 -4.98 1.95
C ASP A 40 -9.04 -3.96 1.08
N ALA A 41 -9.53 -3.78 -0.15
CA ALA A 41 -8.98 -2.81 -1.07
C ALA A 41 -9.09 -1.36 -0.55
N THR A 42 -10.07 -1.06 0.30
CA THR A 42 -10.28 0.26 0.90
C THR A 42 -9.14 0.63 1.83
N GLU A 43 -8.72 -0.32 2.67
CA GLU A 43 -7.62 -0.14 3.62
C GLU A 43 -6.31 0.17 2.87
N ALA A 44 -5.95 -0.66 1.88
CA ALA A 44 -4.77 -0.46 1.06
C ALA A 44 -4.81 0.89 0.31
N ARG A 45 -5.96 1.27 -0.24
CA ARG A 45 -6.15 2.55 -0.94
C ARG A 45 -5.97 3.73 0.00
N HIS A 46 -6.59 3.72 1.17
CA HIS A 46 -6.49 4.82 2.11
C HIS A 46 -5.05 5.05 2.58
N MET A 47 -4.28 3.97 2.79
CA MET A 47 -2.85 4.09 3.09
C MET A 47 -2.09 4.73 1.93
N ALA A 48 -2.33 4.25 0.71
CA ALA A 48 -1.70 4.80 -0.49
C ALA A 48 -2.08 6.27 -0.73
N GLU A 49 -3.33 6.66 -0.48
CA GLU A 49 -3.80 8.05 -0.56
C GLU A 49 -3.10 8.95 0.47
N TRP A 50 -2.88 8.45 1.69
CA TRP A 50 -2.13 9.17 2.71
C TRP A 50 -0.66 9.32 2.33
N GLY A 51 -0.02 8.25 1.86
CA GLY A 51 1.36 8.30 1.36
C GLY A 51 1.54 9.25 0.16
N ALA A 52 0.52 9.37 -0.70
CA ALA A 52 0.49 10.35 -1.79
C ALA A 52 0.12 11.78 -1.34
N GLY A 53 -0.21 11.96 -0.05
CA GLY A 53 -0.68 13.21 0.55
C GLY A 53 -1.98 13.74 -0.06
N VAL A 54 -2.85 12.85 -0.52
CA VAL A 54 -4.22 13.14 -0.96
C VAL A 54 -5.18 13.11 0.24
N ARG A 55 -4.91 12.21 1.19
CA ARG A 55 -5.62 12.07 2.46
C ARG A 55 -4.87 12.79 3.56
N GLY A 56 -5.59 13.59 4.36
CA GLY A 56 -4.98 14.39 5.45
C GLY A 56 -4.69 13.59 6.72
N GLU A 57 -5.46 12.53 6.97
CA GLU A 57 -5.33 11.68 8.16
C GLU A 57 -4.71 10.35 7.81
N ARG A 58 -3.75 9.92 8.64
CA ARG A 58 -3.14 8.60 8.54
C ARG A 58 -4.18 7.53 8.93
N PRO A 59 -4.48 6.55 8.06
CA PRO A 59 -5.46 5.52 8.40
C PRO A 59 -5.03 4.73 9.64
N PRO A 60 -5.97 4.44 10.56
CA PRO A 60 -5.70 3.48 11.62
C PRO A 60 -5.45 2.11 11.00
N TYR A 61 -4.62 1.32 11.67
CA TYR A 61 -4.30 -0.03 11.25
C TYR A 61 -4.12 -0.92 12.47
N GLU A 62 -4.50 -2.19 12.33
CA GLU A 62 -4.27 -3.23 13.33
C GLU A 62 -3.58 -4.40 12.63
N SER A 63 -2.49 -4.90 13.23
CA SER A 63 -1.68 -5.99 12.69
C SER A 63 -2.48 -7.27 12.52
N GLN A 64 -2.24 -8.01 11.44
CA GLN A 64 -2.90 -9.29 11.12
C GLN A 64 -1.92 -10.44 11.07
N LEU A 65 -0.75 -10.23 10.45
CA LEU A 65 0.26 -11.26 10.22
C LEU A 65 1.57 -10.97 10.97
N ASP A 66 1.66 -9.82 11.64
CA ASP A 66 2.92 -9.27 12.13
C ASP A 66 3.98 -9.20 11.02
N HIS A 67 3.55 -8.85 9.81
CA HIS A 67 4.46 -8.70 8.68
C HIS A 67 5.37 -7.47 8.90
N PRO A 68 6.63 -7.46 8.44
CA PRO A 68 7.52 -6.30 8.51
C PRO A 68 6.89 -4.97 8.08
N TRP A 69 6.02 -5.00 7.05
CA TRP A 69 5.27 -3.82 6.62
C TRP A 69 4.27 -3.29 7.66
N GLU A 70 3.60 -4.18 8.40
CA GLU A 70 2.69 -3.80 9.48
C GLU A 70 3.45 -3.18 10.64
N ARG A 71 4.59 -3.78 11.00
CA ARG A 71 5.45 -3.26 12.06
C ARG A 71 5.98 -1.87 11.72
N ALA A 72 6.50 -1.68 10.50
CA ALA A 72 6.95 -0.37 10.03
C ALA A 72 5.81 0.64 10.03
N TRP A 73 4.62 0.27 9.53
CA TRP A 73 3.45 1.14 9.59
C TRP A 73 3.10 1.50 11.05
N LEU A 74 2.93 0.54 11.95
CA LEU A 74 2.55 0.83 13.33
C LEU A 74 3.61 1.63 14.10
N ALA A 75 4.89 1.49 13.74
CA ALA A 75 6.00 2.27 14.31
C ALA A 75 6.20 3.66 13.67
N GLU A 76 5.41 4.00 12.64
CA GLU A 76 5.58 5.23 11.83
C GLU A 76 6.93 5.32 11.11
N GLU A 77 7.46 4.16 10.71
CA GLU A 77 8.73 4.04 9.98
C GLU A 77 8.49 3.85 8.48
N ASP A 78 9.57 4.02 7.69
CA ASP A 78 9.55 3.74 6.27
C ASP A 78 9.35 2.24 6.01
N ILE A 79 8.45 1.92 5.08
CA ILE A 79 8.18 0.54 4.69
C ILE A 79 9.22 0.08 3.67
N GLU A 80 9.99 -0.93 4.03
CA GLU A 80 10.89 -1.63 3.09
C GLU A 80 10.07 -2.58 2.20
N TRP A 81 9.57 -2.05 1.08
CA TRP A 81 8.74 -2.80 0.14
C TRP A 81 9.49 -3.94 -0.55
N GLN A 82 10.81 -3.85 -0.70
CA GLN A 82 11.58 -4.86 -1.44
C GLN A 82 11.84 -6.13 -0.64
N ILE A 83 11.43 -6.17 0.64
CA ILE A 83 11.43 -7.41 1.43
C ILE A 83 10.59 -8.51 0.76
N GLU A 84 9.55 -8.12 0.01
CA GLU A 84 8.77 -9.01 -0.83
C GLU A 84 9.15 -8.82 -2.29
N ALA A 85 9.93 -9.76 -2.84
CA ALA A 85 10.38 -9.71 -4.24
C ALA A 85 9.24 -9.68 -5.27
N ALA A 86 8.03 -10.11 -4.88
CA ALA A 86 6.84 -10.02 -5.72
C ALA A 86 6.38 -8.57 -5.94
N PHE A 87 6.68 -7.64 -5.00
CA PHE A 87 6.30 -6.24 -5.10
C PHE A 87 6.95 -5.57 -6.31
N ALA A 88 8.25 -5.83 -6.52
CA ALA A 88 9.01 -5.34 -7.67
C ALA A 88 8.47 -5.83 -9.02
N LYS A 89 7.68 -6.90 -9.04
CA LYS A 89 7.11 -7.51 -10.25
C LYS A 89 5.72 -6.96 -10.60
N ILE A 90 5.13 -6.12 -9.73
CA ILE A 90 3.82 -5.54 -10.00
C ILE A 90 3.91 -4.63 -11.22
N ARG A 91 3.11 -4.97 -12.24
CA ARG A 91 2.94 -4.12 -13.43
C ARG A 91 1.79 -3.17 -13.21
N TRP A 92 2.13 -1.99 -12.76
CA TRP A 92 1.17 -0.89 -12.68
C TRP A 92 0.78 -0.45 -14.09
N SER A 93 -0.52 -0.30 -14.37
CA SER A 93 -0.92 0.29 -15.64
C SER A 93 -0.32 1.70 -15.77
N PRO A 94 0.20 2.06 -16.97
CA PRO A 94 0.61 3.42 -17.25
C PRO A 94 -0.58 4.37 -17.10
N GLU A 95 -0.25 5.63 -16.88
CA GLU A 95 -1.18 6.77 -16.84
C GLU A 95 -2.12 6.83 -18.06
#